data_AF-A0A0V0GFB2-F1
#
_entry.id   AF-A0A0V0GFB2-F1
#
_cell.length_a   1.000
_cell.length_b   1.000
_cell.length_c   1.000
_cell.angle_alpha   90.00
_cell.angle_beta   90.00
_cell.angle_gamma   90.00
#
_symmetry.space_group_name_H-M   'P 1'
#
loop_
_entity.id
_entity.type
_entity.pdbx_description
1 polymer ?
#
loop_
_entity_poly.entity_id
_entity_poly.type
_entity_poly.pdbx_seq_one_letter_code
_entity_poly.pdbx_strand_id
1 'polypeptide(L)'
;MFFSLDELVEWLGMTIFELWINLLSLGTFTVLLAFASEEILVSSWWVIFSPLFVADALNAYFCTIVLIRMYLEALYKVAFFRALWSLSFLGAIFTFEFLLCKKLSGEISLEYSEVLSPIFILLQLMAVRACQLH
;
A
#
# COMPACT_ATOMS: atom_id res chain seq x y z
N MET A 1 -20.88 -12.92 -5.71
CA MET A 1 -20.41 -13.29 -4.36
C MET A 1 -19.47 -12.19 -3.93
N PHE A 2 -20.00 -11.18 -3.24
CA PHE A 2 -19.17 -10.12 -2.69
C PHE A 2 -18.52 -10.69 -1.44
N PHE A 3 -17.19 -10.72 -1.38
CA PHE A 3 -16.44 -11.09 -0.19
C PHE A 3 -16.93 -10.24 0.99
N SER A 4 -17.11 -10.86 2.16
CA SER A 4 -17.43 -10.12 3.37
C SER A 4 -16.31 -9.13 3.65
N LEU A 5 -16.64 -7.91 4.07
CA LEU A 5 -15.64 -6.92 4.50
C LEU A 5 -14.73 -7.48 5.60
N ASP A 6 -15.26 -8.36 6.44
CA ASP A 6 -14.52 -9.02 7.52
C ASP A 6 -13.47 -10.02 6.96
N GLU A 7 -13.82 -10.73 5.89
CA GLU A 7 -12.96 -11.71 5.23
C GLU A 7 -11.82 -11.01 4.47
N LEU A 8 -12.11 -9.84 3.87
CA LEU A 8 -11.10 -9.00 3.22
C LEU A 8 -10.13 -8.38 4.25
N VAL A 9 -10.65 -7.93 5.39
CA VAL A 9 -9.88 -7.39 6.52
C VAL A 9 -8.97 -8.47 7.12
N GLU A 10 -9.45 -9.71 7.22
CA GLU A 10 -8.68 -10.85 7.71
C GLU A 10 -7.58 -11.28 6.73
N TRP A 11 -7.86 -11.26 5.41
CA TRP A 11 -6.90 -11.58 4.37
C TRP A 11 -5.79 -10.53 4.21
N LEU A 12 -6.15 -9.25 4.17
CA LEU A 12 -5.16 -8.16 4.09
C LEU A 12 -4.45 -7.93 5.42
N GLY A 13 -5.03 -8.36 6.55
CA GLY A 13 -4.55 -8.01 7.88
C GLY A 13 -4.64 -6.52 8.21
N MET A 14 -5.35 -5.77 7.37
CA MET A 14 -5.55 -4.32 7.45
C MET A 14 -6.90 -4.00 8.05
N THR A 15 -6.96 -2.93 8.83
CA THR A 15 -8.20 -2.46 9.44
C THR A 15 -9.12 -1.78 8.42
N ILE A 16 -10.41 -1.74 8.73
CA ILE A 16 -11.42 -1.02 7.93
C ILE A 16 -10.99 0.46 7.74
N PHE A 17 -10.34 1.06 8.73
CA PHE A 17 -9.86 2.44 8.67
C PHE A 17 -8.75 2.65 7.62
N GLU A 18 -7.77 1.74 7.56
CA GLU A 18 -6.71 1.77 6.54
C GLU A 18 -7.30 1.61 5.14
N LEU A 19 -8.34 0.78 4.99
CA LEU A 19 -9.06 0.64 3.72
C LEU A 19 -9.72 1.95 3.27
N TRP A 20 -10.34 2.68 4.20
CA TRP A 20 -10.94 3.99 3.92
C TRP A 20 -9.89 5.04 3.54
N ILE A 21 -8.74 5.06 4.22
CA ILE A 21 -7.62 5.97 3.88
C ILE A 21 -7.13 5.70 2.46
N ASN A 22 -6.91 4.43 2.12
CA ASN A 22 -6.48 4.03 0.78
C ASN A 22 -7.52 4.38 -0.30
N LEU A 23 -8.80 4.19 0.00
CA LEU A 23 -9.88 4.55 -0.92
C LEU A 23 -9.94 6.07 -1.16
N LEU A 24 -9.84 6.88 -0.10
CA LEU A 24 -9.80 8.33 -0.21
C LEU A 24 -8.56 8.80 -0.99
N SER A 25 -7.41 8.22 -0.71
CA SER A 25 -6.16 8.54 -1.39
C SER A 25 -6.21 8.23 -2.88
N LEU A 26 -6.67 7.03 -3.26
CA LEU A 26 -6.90 6.65 -4.66
C LEU A 26 -7.90 7.58 -5.35
N GLY A 27 -8.97 7.98 -4.64
CA GLY A 27 -9.92 8.97 -5.14
C GLY A 27 -9.24 10.32 -5.43
N THR A 28 -8.46 10.85 -4.49
CA THR A 28 -7.75 12.12 -4.69
C THR A 28 -6.70 12.03 -5.81
N PHE A 29 -6.01 10.90 -5.94
CA PHE A 29 -5.04 10.66 -7.00
C PHE A 29 -5.68 10.60 -8.38
N THR A 30 -6.80 9.90 -8.54
CA THR A 30 -7.50 9.84 -9.83
C THR A 30 -8.00 11.22 -10.25
N VAL A 31 -8.47 12.04 -9.31
CA VAL A 31 -8.83 13.44 -9.57
C VAL A 31 -7.62 14.27 -9.99
N LEU A 32 -6.49 14.20 -9.28
CA LEU A 32 -5.26 14.91 -9.65
C LEU A 32 -4.71 14.45 -11.01
N LEU A 33 -4.78 13.15 -11.30
CA LEU A 33 -4.36 12.57 -12.57
C LEU A 33 -5.24 13.01 -13.73
N ALA A 34 -6.56 13.11 -13.52
CA ALA A 34 -7.49 13.67 -14.51
C ALA A 34 -7.13 15.12 -14.85
N PHE A 35 -6.87 15.96 -13.84
CA PHE A 35 -6.44 17.34 -14.08
C PHE A 35 -5.07 17.46 -14.75
N ALA A 36 -4.15 16.54 -14.47
CA ALA A 36 -2.85 16.50 -15.14
C ALA A 36 -2.98 16.11 -16.62
N SER A 37 -3.94 15.25 -16.97
CA SER A 37 -4.17 14.82 -18.36
C SER A 37 -4.73 15.93 -19.26
N GLU A 38 -5.41 16.91 -18.68
CA GLU A 38 -5.95 18.07 -19.41
C GLU A 38 -4.94 19.24 -19.51
N GLU A 39 -3.67 19.03 -19.10
CA GLU A 39 -2.59 20.05 -19.04
C GLU A 39 -2.92 21.30 -18.21
N ILE A 40 -4.00 21.28 -17.42
CA ILE A 40 -4.47 22.41 -16.61
C ILE A 40 -3.49 22.70 -15.45
N LEU A 41 -2.82 21.66 -14.94
CA LEU A 41 -1.82 21.75 -13.88
C LEU A 41 -0.47 21.25 -14.40
N VAL A 42 0.47 22.17 -14.63
CA VAL A 42 1.91 21.83 -14.78
C VAL A 42 2.46 21.48 -13.41
N SER A 43 2.11 20.30 -12.92
CA SER A 43 2.56 19.79 -11.63
C SER A 43 3.53 18.64 -11.83
N SER A 44 4.62 18.64 -11.08
CA SER A 44 5.58 17.54 -11.08
C SER A 44 4.86 16.24 -10.72
N TRP A 45 5.22 15.12 -11.34
CA TRP A 45 4.65 13.80 -11.05
C TRP A 45 4.67 13.47 -9.55
N TRP A 46 5.67 13.97 -8.82
CA TRP A 46 5.76 13.88 -7.36
C TRP A 46 4.55 14.46 -6.61
N VAL A 47 3.94 15.54 -7.12
CA VAL A 47 2.76 16.17 -6.49
C VAL A 47 1.51 15.33 -6.77
N ILE A 48 1.40 14.77 -7.99
CA ILE A 48 0.27 13.91 -8.36
C ILE A 48 0.26 12.65 -7.49
N PHE A 49 1.43 12.04 -7.25
CA PHE A 49 1.59 10.87 -6.39
C PHE A 49 1.60 11.17 -4.89
N SER A 50 1.67 12.45 -4.48
CA SER A 50 1.75 12.82 -3.06
C SER A 50 0.62 12.26 -2.17
N PRO A 51 -0.66 12.20 -2.59
CA PRO A 51 -1.71 11.66 -1.74
C PRO A 51 -1.53 10.17 -1.43
N LEU A 52 -0.98 9.40 -2.38
CA LEU A 52 -0.68 7.97 -2.20
C LEU A 52 0.40 7.79 -1.14
N PHE A 53 1.51 8.53 -1.25
CA PHE A 53 2.58 8.48 -0.25
C PHE A 53 2.14 8.90 1.16
N VAL A 54 1.24 9.89 1.27
CA VAL A 54 0.67 10.30 2.57
C VAL A 54 -0.20 9.18 3.15
N ALA A 55 -0.98 8.48 2.34
CA ALA A 55 -1.77 7.34 2.78
C ALA A 55 -0.90 6.19 3.28
N ASP A 56 0.16 5.85 2.55
CA ASP A 56 1.13 4.84 2.98
C ASP A 56 1.80 5.21 4.30
N ALA A 57 2.16 6.47 4.51
CA ALA A 57 2.72 6.95 5.76
C ALA A 57 1.73 6.83 6.94
N LEU A 58 0.45 7.16 6.72
CA LEU A 58 -0.61 7.01 7.72
C LEU A 58 -0.86 5.53 8.07
N ASN A 59 -0.85 4.64 7.07
CA ASN A 59 -0.99 3.20 7.29
C ASN A 59 0.22 2.63 8.06
N ALA A 60 1.44 3.04 7.71
CA ALA A 60 2.65 2.64 8.45
C ALA A 60 2.63 3.11 9.91
N TYR A 61 2.12 4.33 10.15
CA TYR A 61 1.93 4.86 11.51
C TYR A 61 0.93 4.01 12.31
N PHE A 62 -0.21 3.66 11.71
CA PHE A 62 -1.21 2.82 12.37
C PHE A 62 -0.68 1.41 12.68
N CYS A 63 0.02 0.78 11.73
CA CYS A 63 0.68 -0.50 11.92
C CYS A 63 1.65 -0.47 13.12
N THR A 64 2.41 0.62 13.24
CA THR A 64 3.34 0.83 14.36
C THR A 64 2.61 0.94 15.71
N ILE A 65 1.48 1.65 15.78
CA ILE A 65 0.67 1.74 17.01
C ILE A 65 0.16 0.35 17.42
N VAL A 66 -0.36 -0.43 16.47
CA VAL A 66 -0.88 -1.78 16.72
C VAL A 66 0.24 -2.69 17.24
N LEU A 67 1.45 -2.59 16.68
CA LEU A 67 2.63 -3.30 17.16
C LEU A 67 2.92 -2.97 18.63
N ILE A 68 2.99 -1.68 18.98
CA ILE A 68 3.26 -1.23 20.35
C ILE A 68 2.20 -1.75 21.32
N ARG A 69 0.92 -1.68 20.95
CA ARG A 69 -0.18 -2.17 21.80
C ARG A 69 -0.09 -3.67 22.06
N MET A 70 0.15 -4.47 21.03
CA MET A 70 0.31 -5.93 21.21
C MET A 70 1.55 -6.31 22.00
N TYR A 71 2.61 -5.49 21.91
CA TYR A 71 3.82 -5.68 22.71
C TYR A 71 3.51 -5.48 24.21
N LEU A 72 2.69 -4.47 24.56
CA LEU A 72 2.24 -4.23 25.93
C LEU A 72 1.35 -5.36 26.48
N GLU A 73 0.59 -6.04 25.63
CA GLU A 73 -0.25 -7.20 25.99
C GLU A 73 0.55 -8.52 26.10
N ALA A 74 1.89 -8.47 26.03
CA ALA A 74 2.82 -9.60 26.13
C ALA A 74 2.69 -10.69 25.03
N LEU A 75 2.02 -10.38 23.92
CA LEU A 75 1.85 -11.28 22.77
C LEU A 75 2.97 -11.09 21.72
N TYR A 76 4.22 -11.14 22.16
CA TYR A 76 5.39 -10.70 21.38
C TYR A 76 5.59 -11.43 20.04
N LYS A 77 5.46 -12.76 20.01
CA LYS A 77 5.71 -13.55 18.78
C LYS A 77 4.66 -13.24 17.70
N VAL A 78 3.39 -13.21 18.09
CA VAL A 78 2.28 -12.96 17.15
C VAL A 78 2.32 -11.51 16.65
N ALA A 79 2.60 -10.56 17.55
CA ALA A 79 2.76 -9.15 17.20
C ALA A 79 3.87 -8.94 16.17
N PHE A 80 5.03 -9.56 16.38
CA PHE A 80 6.18 -9.42 15.48
C PHE A 80 5.90 -10.01 14.09
N PHE A 81 5.36 -11.23 14.02
CA PHE A 81 5.02 -11.84 12.72
C PHE A 81 3.95 -11.05 11.97
N ARG A 82 2.93 -10.53 12.67
CA ARG A 82 1.89 -9.69 12.08
C ARG A 82 2.48 -8.38 11.54
N ALA A 83 3.27 -7.68 12.36
CA ALA A 83 3.87 -6.41 11.98
C ALA A 83 4.87 -6.57 10.83
N LEU A 84 5.72 -7.59 10.87
CA LEU A 84 6.66 -7.90 9.79
C LEU A 84 5.92 -8.10 8.47
N TRP A 85 4.83 -8.87 8.49
CA TRP A 85 4.01 -9.12 7.30
C TRP A 85 3.37 -7.84 6.76
N SER A 86 2.74 -7.05 7.63
CA SER A 86 2.08 -5.80 7.25
C SER A 86 3.07 -4.76 6.74
N LEU A 87 4.25 -4.64 7.36
CA LEU A 87 5.31 -3.74 6.91
C LEU A 87 5.92 -4.18 5.58
N SER A 88 6.10 -5.49 5.34
CA SER A 88 6.55 -5.99 4.03
C SER A 88 5.54 -5.66 2.93
N PHE A 89 4.24 -5.77 3.22
CA PHE A 89 3.17 -5.42 2.29
C PHE A 89 3.20 -3.92 1.94
N LEU A 90 3.22 -3.06 2.97
CA LEU A 90 3.32 -1.60 2.81
C LEU A 90 4.60 -1.19 2.07
N GLY A 91 5.74 -1.80 2.41
CA GLY A 91 7.02 -1.53 1.76
C GLY A 91 7.02 -1.88 0.27
N ALA A 92 6.37 -2.99 -0.11
CA ALA A 92 6.25 -3.39 -1.51
C ALA A 92 5.34 -2.43 -2.31
N ILE A 93 4.23 -1.96 -1.73
CA ILE A 93 3.36 -0.94 -2.34
C ILE A 93 4.12 0.37 -2.52
N PHE A 94 4.76 0.86 -1.46
CA PHE A 94 5.55 2.08 -1.50
C PHE A 94 6.66 2.02 -2.57
N THR A 95 7.34 0.88 -2.67
CA THR A 95 8.39 0.66 -3.69
C THR A 95 7.82 0.71 -5.10
N PHE A 96 6.65 0.11 -5.32
CA PHE A 96 5.95 0.17 -6.60
C PHE A 96 5.57 1.60 -6.99
N GLU A 97 4.96 2.36 -6.07
CA GLU A 97 4.57 3.75 -6.30
C GLU A 97 5.78 4.65 -6.58
N PHE A 98 6.86 4.46 -5.83
CA PHE A 98 8.11 5.17 -6.02
C PHE A 98 8.74 4.90 -7.39
N LEU A 99 8.80 3.62 -7.80
CA LEU A 99 9.31 3.23 -9.12
C LEU A 99 8.45 3.78 -10.27
N LEU A 100 7.12 3.78 -10.10
CA LEU A 100 6.21 4.40 -11.07
C LEU A 100 6.45 5.91 -11.18
N CYS A 101 6.55 6.62 -10.06
CA CYS A 101 6.78 8.07 -10.05
C CYS A 101 8.11 8.43 -10.73
N LYS A 102 9.17 7.66 -10.48
CA LYS A 102 10.48 7.82 -11.11
C LYS A 102 10.45 7.56 -12.62
N LYS A 103 9.70 6.54 -13.05
CA LYS A 103 9.54 6.22 -14.47
C LYS A 103 8.73 7.27 -15.22
N LEU A 104 7.62 7.75 -14.64
CA LEU A 104 6.77 8.80 -15.21
C LEU A 104 7.49 10.15 -15.30
N SER A 105 8.38 10.44 -14.34
CA SER A 105 9.26 11.62 -14.37
C SER A 105 10.35 11.57 -15.43
N GLY A 106 10.51 10.43 -16.13
CA GLY A 106 11.52 10.27 -17.18
C GLY A 106 12.96 10.18 -16.67
N GLU A 107 13.16 10.07 -15.35
CA GLU A 107 14.50 10.04 -14.74
C GLU A 107 15.19 8.68 -14.88
N ILE A 108 14.44 7.61 -15.21
CA ILE A 108 14.99 6.24 -15.30
C ILE A 108 14.44 5.48 -16.51
N SER A 109 15.32 4.88 -17.30
CA SER A 109 15.02 3.99 -18.42
C SER A 109 14.78 2.53 -18.00
N LEU A 110 14.11 2.30 -16.87
CA LEU A 110 13.77 0.93 -16.41
C LEU A 110 12.67 0.36 -17.28
N GLU A 111 12.71 -0.95 -17.55
CA GLU A 111 11.66 -1.63 -18.31
C GLU A 111 10.36 -1.69 -17.50
N TYR A 112 9.20 -1.81 -18.16
CA TYR A 112 7.91 -1.92 -17.46
C TYR A 112 7.83 -3.19 -16.60
N SER A 113 8.65 -4.20 -16.91
CA SER A 113 8.78 -5.44 -16.15
C SER A 113 9.36 -5.20 -14.75
N GLU A 114 10.39 -4.37 -14.62
CA GLU A 114 11.07 -4.11 -13.34
C GLU A 114 10.19 -3.30 -12.39
N VAL A 115 9.43 -2.35 -12.94
CA VAL A 115 8.48 -1.54 -12.16
C VAL A 115 7.34 -2.41 -11.61
N LEU A 116 6.90 -3.44 -12.34
CA LEU A 116 5.81 -4.33 -11.92
C LEU A 116 6.26 -5.45 -10.95
N SER A 117 7.57 -5.64 -10.78
CA SER A 117 8.12 -6.70 -9.94
C SER A 117 7.63 -6.72 -8.48
N PRO A 118 7.43 -5.57 -7.78
CA PRO A 118 6.95 -5.59 -6.40
C PRO A 118 5.50 -6.09 -6.30
N ILE A 119 4.67 -5.85 -7.32
CA ILE A 119 3.28 -6.34 -7.38
C ILE A 119 3.24 -7.87 -7.50
N PHE A 120 4.13 -8.45 -8.31
CA PHE A 120 4.21 -9.91 -8.41
C PHE A 120 4.58 -10.56 -7.08
N ILE A 121 5.53 -9.97 -6.35
CA ILE A 121 5.91 -10.45 -5.02
C ILE A 121 4.73 -10.32 -4.04
N LEU A 122 4.01 -9.20 -4.10
CA LEU A 122 2.78 -8.96 -3.31
C LEU A 122 1.70 -10.01 -3.56
N LEU A 123 1.39 -10.31 -4.82
CA LEU A 123 0.41 -11.33 -5.19
C LEU A 123 0.81 -12.72 -4.68
N GLN A 124 2.10 -13.03 -4.72
CA GLN A 124 2.61 -14.33 -4.25
C GLN A 124 2.56 -14.43 -2.73
N LEU A 125 2.84 -13.35 -2.00
CA LEU A 125 2.65 -13.26 -0.55
C LEU A 125 1.17 -13.44 -0.17
N MET A 126 0.24 -12.78 -0.88
CA MET A 126 -1.19 -12.95 -0.67
C MET A 126 -1.65 -14.40 -0.88
N ALA A 127 -1.16 -15.06 -1.93
CA ALA A 127 -1.50 -16.46 -2.21
C ALA A 127 -1.05 -17.40 -1.07
N VAL A 128 0.16 -17.21 -0.53
CA VAL A 128 0.65 -18.01 0.62
C VAL A 128 -0.22 -17.81 1.86
N ARG A 129 -0.64 -16.58 2.14
CA ARG A 129 -1.56 -16.24 3.25
C ARG A 129 -2.91 -16.94 3.09
N ALA A 130 -3.50 -16.88 1.91
CA ALA A 130 -4.79 -17.52 1.63
C ALA A 130 -4.74 -19.04 1.85
N CYS A 131 -3.60 -19.69 1.58
CA CYS A 131 -3.41 -21.12 1.85
C CYS A 131 -3.20 -21.47 3.33
N GLN A 132 -2.77 -20.54 4.19
CA GLN A 132 -2.58 -20.77 5.63
C GLN A 132 -3.84 -20.55 6.47
N LEU A 133 -4.89 -19.94 5.89
CA LEU A 133 -6.17 -19.64 6.53
C LEU A 133 -7.20 -20.78 6.42
N HIS A 134 -6.84 -21.90 5.81
CA HIS A 134 -7.66 -23.12 5.67
C HIS A 134 -7.11 -24.26 6.54
#